data_AF-A0A8J5HRZ8-F1
#
_entry.id   AF-A0A8J5HRZ8-F1
#
_cell.length_a   1.000
_cell.length_b   1.000
_cell.length_c   1.000
_cell.angle_alpha   90.00
_cell.angle_beta   90.00
_cell.angle_gamma   90.00
#
_symmetry.space_group_name_H-M   'P 1'
#
loop_
_entity.id
_entity.type
_entity.pdbx_description
1 polymer ?
#
loop_
_entity_poly.entity_id
_entity_poly.type
_entity_poly.pdbx_seq_one_letter_code
_entity_poly.pdbx_strand_id
1 'polypeptide(L)'
;MSESKPAMGKPEFTPRLISLGLVRQMRLARCLVGDETGMTVFTARNEQGTAVVLRNAIDMFKGSMWLALDKWGRIETTDSADSTVKEGNHISLIEFELVTVVDE
;
A
#
# COMPACT_ATOMS: atom_id res chain seq x y z
N MET A 1 61.07 11.48 42.02
CA MET A 1 59.78 11.87 41.42
C MET A 1 59.56 10.94 40.24
N SER A 2 58.72 9.92 40.41
CA SER A 2 58.40 8.95 39.36
C SER A 2 57.01 9.26 38.82
N GLU A 3 56.93 9.69 37.56
CA GLU A 3 55.67 9.93 36.86
C GLU A 3 55.01 8.59 36.50
N SER A 4 53.78 8.37 36.97
CA SER A 4 52.94 7.25 36.56
C SER A 4 52.16 7.61 35.29
N LYS A 5 52.29 6.80 34.24
CA LYS A 5 51.51 6.91 33.00
C LYS A 5 50.01 6.72 33.30
N PRO A 6 49.10 7.54 32.72
CA PRO A 6 47.67 7.30 32.86
C PRO A 6 47.25 6.09 32.02
N ALA A 7 46.50 5.18 32.62
CA ALA A 7 45.89 4.05 31.91
C ALA A 7 44.68 4.55 31.10
N MET A 8 44.70 4.29 29.79
CA MET A 8 43.58 4.56 28.90
C MET A 8 42.45 3.57 29.20
N GLY A 9 41.38 4.05 29.83
CA GLY A 9 40.18 3.25 30.10
C GLY A 9 39.58 2.73 28.79
N LYS A 10 39.25 1.44 28.74
CA LYS A 10 38.59 0.82 27.59
C LYS A 10 37.21 1.48 27.40
N PRO A 11 36.81 1.85 26.16
CA PRO A 11 35.48 2.41 25.95
C PRO A 11 34.44 1.32 26.19
N GLU A 12 33.63 1.50 27.22
CA GLU A 12 32.47 0.67 27.49
C GLU A 12 31.36 1.10 26.54
N PHE A 13 31.23 0.39 25.42
CA PHE A 13 30.14 0.61 24.46
C PHE A 13 28.83 0.13 25.09
N THR A 14 28.13 1.06 25.75
CA THR A 14 26.71 0.88 26.08
C THR A 14 25.90 1.16 24.81
N PRO A 15 25.19 0.17 24.22
CA PRO A 15 24.31 0.44 23.10
C PRO A 15 23.13 1.25 23.63
N ARG A 16 23.18 2.58 23.49
CA ARG A 16 21.96 3.37 23.53
C ARG A 16 21.15 2.95 22.31
N LEU A 17 20.08 2.19 22.54
CA LEU A 17 19.05 1.94 21.56
C LEU A 17 18.48 3.32 21.19
N ILE A 18 18.99 3.89 20.10
CA ILE A 18 18.34 5.01 19.44
C ILE A 18 17.05 4.40 18.93
N SER A 19 15.94 4.68 19.61
CA SER A 19 14.61 4.48 19.07
C SER A 19 14.49 5.36 17.84
N LEU A 20 15.03 4.89 16.71
CA LEU A 20 14.69 5.36 15.38
C LEU A 20 13.18 5.19 15.30
N GLY A 21 12.47 6.32 15.38
CA GLY A 21 11.03 6.38 15.46
C GLY A 21 10.43 5.35 14.51
N LEU A 22 9.73 4.39 15.11
CA LEU A 22 9.02 3.28 14.51
C LEU A 22 8.77 3.52 13.02
N VAL A 23 9.59 2.95 12.15
CA VAL A 23 9.23 2.81 10.74
C VAL A 23 7.94 2.02 10.80
N ARG A 24 6.79 2.68 10.65
CA ARG A 24 5.49 2.01 10.61
C ARG A 24 5.62 0.98 9.51
N GLN A 25 5.69 -0.28 9.92
CA GLN A 25 5.87 -1.39 8.99
C GLN A 25 4.64 -1.37 8.07
N MET A 26 4.85 -1.02 6.80
CA MET A 26 3.75 -0.93 5.84
C MET A 26 3.10 -2.30 5.70
N ARG A 27 1.80 -2.38 6.02
CA ARG A 27 1.03 -3.61 5.85
C ARG A 27 0.30 -3.56 4.53
N LEU A 28 0.36 -4.63 3.76
CA LEU A 28 -0.37 -4.78 2.50
C LEU A 28 -1.38 -5.91 2.65
N ALA A 29 -2.61 -5.67 2.21
CA ALA A 29 -3.65 -6.68 2.13
C ALA A 29 -4.33 -6.60 0.75
N ARG A 30 -4.80 -7.74 0.26
CA ARG A 30 -5.65 -7.81 -0.92
C ARG A 30 -7.08 -8.00 -0.46
N CYS A 31 -7.96 -7.13 -0.91
CA CYS A 31 -9.37 -7.11 -0.55
C CYS A 31 -10.21 -7.16 -1.82
N LEU A 32 -11.40 -7.73 -1.72
CA LEU A 32 -12.44 -7.56 -2.75
C LEU A 32 -13.20 -6.27 -2.43
N VAL A 33 -13.30 -5.40 -3.42
CA VAL A 33 -14.10 -4.17 -3.35
C VAL A 33 -14.99 -4.09 -4.58
N GLY A 34 -16.13 -3.44 -4.46
CA GLY A 34 -17.05 -3.33 -5.58
C GLY A 34 -18.19 -2.38 -5.31
N ASP A 35 -18.96 -2.14 -6.36
CA ASP A 35 -20.16 -1.31 -6.39
C ASP A 35 -21.23 -2.03 -7.25
N GLU A 36 -22.30 -1.31 -7.60
CA GLU A 36 -23.37 -1.82 -8.45
C GLU A 36 -22.93 -2.27 -9.86
N THR A 37 -21.74 -1.83 -10.32
CA THR A 37 -21.19 -2.17 -11.63
C THR A 37 -20.46 -3.49 -11.60
N GLY A 38 -19.71 -3.78 -10.53
CA GLY A 38 -18.94 -5.00 -10.38
C GLY A 38 -18.01 -4.99 -9.19
N MET A 39 -17.13 -5.97 -9.13
CA MET A 39 -16.08 -6.06 -8.11
C MET A 39 -14.70 -6.26 -8.71
N THR A 40 -13.67 -5.89 -7.95
CA THR A 40 -12.28 -6.01 -8.35
C THR A 40 -11.37 -6.17 -7.11
N VAL A 41 -10.13 -6.59 -7.35
CA VAL A 41 -9.11 -6.72 -6.29
C VAL A 41 -8.51 -5.35 -6.00
N PHE A 42 -8.53 -4.95 -4.73
CA PHE A 42 -7.85 -3.77 -4.22
C PHE A 42 -6.67 -4.14 -3.34
N THR A 43 -5.53 -3.49 -3.56
CA THR A 43 -4.37 -3.57 -2.67
C THR A 43 -4.45 -2.48 -1.60
N ALA A 44 -4.99 -2.83 -0.44
CA ALA A 44 -5.07 -1.96 0.72
C ALA A 44 -3.70 -1.79 1.39
N ARG A 45 -3.38 -0.55 1.76
CA ARG A 45 -2.18 -0.21 2.54
C ARG A 45 -2.58 0.20 3.95
N ASN A 46 -2.04 -0.47 4.96
CA ASN A 46 -2.40 -0.31 6.36
C ASN A 46 -3.91 -0.56 6.59
N GLU A 47 -4.43 -0.06 7.71
CA GLU A 47 -5.86 -0.13 8.01
C GLU A 47 -6.62 0.86 7.13
N GLN A 48 -7.68 0.36 6.49
CA GLN A 48 -8.61 1.12 5.67
C GLN A 48 -10.03 0.85 6.19
N GLY A 49 -10.96 1.76 5.91
CA GLY A 49 -12.36 1.59 6.30
C GLY A 49 -13.09 0.50 5.53
N THR A 50 -14.36 0.28 5.89
CA THR A 50 -15.26 -0.69 5.23
C THR A 50 -15.79 -0.17 3.89
N ALA A 51 -15.99 1.14 3.76
CA ALA A 51 -16.38 1.81 2.52
C ALA A 51 -15.39 2.93 2.21
N VAL A 52 -14.92 2.98 0.97
CA VAL A 52 -13.87 3.90 0.54
C VAL A 52 -14.16 4.47 -0.85
N VAL A 53 -13.81 5.74 -1.03
CA VAL A 53 -13.77 6.40 -2.33
C VAL A 53 -12.32 6.43 -2.79
N LEU A 54 -12.05 5.78 -3.93
CA LEU A 54 -10.73 5.69 -4.53
C LEU A 54 -10.64 6.65 -5.73
N ARG A 55 -9.57 7.45 -5.80
CA ARG A 55 -9.29 8.33 -6.94
C ARG A 55 -7.90 8.03 -7.49
N ASN A 56 -7.78 7.97 -8.82
CA ASN A 56 -6.53 7.63 -9.51
C ASN A 56 -5.89 6.35 -8.96
N ALA A 57 -6.68 5.27 -8.94
CA ALA A 57 -6.32 4.01 -8.29
C ALA A 57 -6.29 2.81 -9.24
N ILE A 58 -6.34 3.02 -10.56
CA ILE A 58 -6.29 1.92 -11.51
C ILE A 58 -4.84 1.45 -11.65
N ASP A 59 -4.62 0.15 -11.50
CA ASP A 59 -3.34 -0.51 -11.73
C ASP A 59 -3.53 -1.73 -12.63
N MET A 60 -2.57 -1.98 -13.52
CA MET A 60 -2.63 -3.10 -14.46
C MET A 60 -1.66 -4.19 -13.99
N PHE A 61 -2.20 -5.33 -13.58
CA PHE A 61 -1.41 -6.46 -13.10
C PHE A 61 -1.57 -7.66 -14.02
N LYS A 62 -0.51 -8.00 -14.77
CA LYS A 62 -0.45 -9.14 -15.69
C LYS A 62 -1.63 -9.21 -16.67
N GLY A 63 -1.98 -8.08 -17.26
CA GLY A 63 -3.12 -7.97 -18.18
C GLY A 63 -4.47 -7.76 -17.50
N SER A 64 -4.59 -8.01 -16.20
CA SER A 64 -5.85 -7.75 -15.48
C SER A 64 -5.87 -6.39 -14.81
N MET A 65 -7.06 -5.79 -14.74
CA MET A 65 -7.26 -4.51 -14.07
C MET A 65 -7.50 -4.71 -12.57
N TRP A 66 -6.69 -4.05 -11.74
CA TRP A 66 -6.74 -4.06 -10.28
C TRP A 66 -6.87 -2.63 -9.76
N LEU A 67 -7.15 -2.49 -8.46
CA LEU A 67 -7.09 -1.21 -7.78
C LEU A 67 -5.89 -1.14 -6.83
N ALA A 68 -5.09 -0.10 -6.95
CA ALA A 68 -4.00 0.22 -6.04
C ALA A 68 -3.72 1.72 -6.04
N LEU A 69 -3.34 2.28 -4.89
CA LEU A 69 -2.95 3.69 -4.80
C LEU A 69 -1.49 3.87 -5.16
N ASP A 70 -1.22 4.73 -6.12
CA ASP A 70 0.13 5.21 -6.45
C ASP A 70 0.46 6.51 -5.69
N LYS A 71 1.47 7.26 -6.14
CA LYS A 71 1.89 8.51 -5.49
C LYS A 71 0.93 9.68 -5.72
N TRP A 72 -0.03 9.56 -6.63
CA TRP A 72 -1.05 10.56 -6.93
C TRP A 72 -2.46 10.12 -6.55
N GLY A 73 -2.65 8.82 -6.30
CA GLY A 73 -3.88 8.22 -5.82
C GLY A 73 -4.33 8.78 -4.47
N ARG A 74 -5.64 8.90 -4.29
CA ARG A 74 -6.27 9.30 -3.02
C ARG A 74 -7.30 8.28 -2.58
N ILE A 75 -7.43 8.15 -1.27
CA ILE A 75 -8.42 7.31 -0.60
C ILE A 75 -9.10 8.12 0.49
N GLU A 76 -10.43 8.09 0.48
CA GLU A 76 -11.28 8.72 1.47
C GLU A 76 -12.18 7.64 2.06
N THR A 77 -12.25 7.53 3.39
CA THR A 77 -13.19 6.62 4.05
C THR A 77 -14.55 7.30 4.13
N THR A 78 -15.61 6.55 3.85
CA THR A 78 -16.99 7.01 3.94
C THR A 78 -17.78 6.08 4.86
N ASP A 79 -18.83 6.61 5.49
CA ASP A 79 -19.68 5.85 6.41
C ASP A 79 -20.77 5.05 5.68
N SER A 80 -21.03 5.37 4.40
CA SER A 80 -22.07 4.71 3.61
C SER A 80 -21.55 4.17 2.28
N ALA A 81 -21.90 2.91 2.01
CA ALA A 81 -21.91 2.29 0.69
C ALA A 81 -23.36 1.86 0.43
N ASP A 82 -24.17 2.76 -0.16
CA ASP A 82 -25.61 2.53 -0.37
C ASP A 82 -25.90 1.58 -1.54
N SER A 83 -24.88 1.10 -2.25
CA SER A 83 -25.06 0.23 -3.40
C SER A 83 -24.79 -1.24 -3.10
N THR A 84 -25.67 -2.10 -3.64
CA THR A 84 -25.48 -3.55 -3.60
C THR A 84 -24.42 -3.94 -4.63
N VAL A 85 -23.37 -4.62 -4.19
CA VAL A 85 -22.27 -5.04 -5.05
C VAL A 85 -22.74 -6.06 -6.09
N LYS A 86 -22.39 -5.87 -7.36
CA LYS A 86 -22.66 -6.86 -8.41
C LYS A 86 -21.60 -7.95 -8.44
N GLU A 87 -21.77 -8.94 -7.56
CA GLU A 87 -20.77 -9.99 -7.34
C GLU A 87 -20.47 -10.86 -8.57
N GLY A 88 -21.42 -10.98 -9.50
CA GLY A 88 -21.25 -11.74 -10.74
C GLY A 88 -20.35 -11.09 -11.79
N ASN A 89 -19.87 -9.85 -11.57
CA ASN A 89 -19.02 -9.13 -12.52
C ASN A 89 -17.65 -8.81 -11.89
N HIS A 90 -16.73 -9.78 -11.92
CA HIS A 90 -15.41 -9.65 -11.33
C HIS A 90 -14.38 -9.19 -12.37
N ILE A 91 -14.11 -7.89 -12.43
CA ILE A 91 -13.35 -7.25 -13.51
C ILE A 91 -11.89 -7.72 -13.53
N SER A 92 -11.31 -8.01 -12.36
CA SER A 92 -9.92 -8.48 -12.30
C SER A 92 -9.72 -9.93 -12.79
N LEU A 93 -10.78 -10.66 -13.14
CA LEU A 93 -10.69 -11.96 -13.80
C LEU A 93 -10.60 -11.82 -15.33
N ILE A 94 -10.84 -10.61 -15.83
CA ILE A 94 -10.74 -10.29 -17.26
C ILE A 94 -9.29 -9.88 -17.55
N GLU A 95 -8.77 -10.38 -18.67
CA GLU A 95 -7.46 -9.99 -19.20
C GLU A 95 -7.66 -9.00 -20.35
N PHE A 96 -6.86 -7.94 -20.33
CA PHE A 96 -6.83 -6.88 -21.31
C PHE A 96 -5.45 -6.83 -21.97
N GLU A 97 -5.46 -6.53 -23.26
CA GLU A 97 -4.25 -6.31 -24.06
C GLU A 97 -4.16 -4.84 -24.44
N LEU A 98 -2.95 -4.26 -24.34
CA LEU A 98 -2.71 -2.91 -24.83
C LEU A 98 -2.63 -2.95 -26.36
N VAL A 99 -3.67 -2.43 -27.02
CA VAL A 99 -3.69 -2.30 -28.48
C VAL A 99 -3.23 -0.90 -28.87
N THR A 100 -2.11 -0.83 -29.59
CA THR A 100 -1.64 0.42 -30.19
C THR A 100 -2.26 0.58 -31.58
N VAL A 101 -3.03 1.64 -31.78
CA VAL A 101 -3.55 1.98 -33.12
C VAL A 101 -2.45 2.76 -33.86
N VAL A 102 -2.07 2.28 -35.04
CA VAL A 102 -1.19 3.00 -35.96
C VAL A 102 -2.11 3.69 -36.96
N ASP A 103 -2.12 5.03 -36.99
CA ASP A 103 -2.83 5.76 -38.04
C ASP A 103 -2.18 5.47 -39.41
N GLU A 104 -3.01 5.18 -40.43
CA GLU A 104 -2.57 5.02 -41.83
C GLU A 104 -2.16 6.35 -42.48
#